data_AF-A0A414P7T6-F1
#
_entry.id   AF-A0A414P7T6-F1
#
_cell.length_a   1.000
_cell.length_b   1.000
_cell.length_c   1.000
_cell.angle_alpha   90.00
_cell.angle_beta   90.00
_cell.angle_gamma   90.00
#
_symmetry.space_group_name_H-M   'P 1'
#
loop_
_entity.id
_entity.type
_entity.pdbx_description
1 polymer ?
#
loop_
_entity_poly.entity_id
_entity_poly.type
_entity_poly.pdbx_seq_one_letter_code
_entity_poly.pdbx_strand_id
1 'polypeptide(L)'
;MRYHYEKPKIYKAVYGTIYACDHPVYAQCTLYQIGDKGLAVIQQRYSKDTKQTWWNEIDPWLVDALYLHPNFIEFFNERGGKPKDGIYPTVSIRQIMWALKMKPIQKERWETNFDRRLI
;
A
#
# COMPACT_ATOMS: atom_id res chain seq x y z
N MET A 1 0.41 0.20 -10.76
CA MET A 1 0.62 -1.19 -10.33
C MET A 1 -0.65 -1.97 -10.55
N ARG A 2 -0.52 -3.11 -11.24
CA ARG A 2 -1.61 -4.05 -11.54
C ARG A 2 -1.44 -5.34 -10.76
N TYR A 3 -2.53 -6.04 -10.51
CA TYR A 3 -2.55 -7.30 -9.78
C TYR A 3 -3.70 -8.19 -10.26
N HIS A 4 -3.62 -9.50 -10.01
CA HIS A 4 -4.61 -10.49 -10.47
C HIS A 4 -5.92 -10.48 -9.66
N TYR A 5 -5.96 -9.75 -8.55
CA TYR A 5 -7.12 -9.70 -7.66
C TYR A 5 -8.29 -8.97 -8.32
N GLU A 6 -9.37 -9.71 -8.59
CA GLU A 6 -10.59 -9.14 -9.16
C GLU A 6 -11.40 -8.38 -8.11
N LYS A 7 -12.02 -7.27 -8.53
CA LYS A 7 -12.89 -6.47 -7.68
C LYS A 7 -14.13 -7.28 -7.28
N PRO A 8 -14.35 -7.59 -6.00
CA PRO A 8 -15.54 -8.29 -5.56
C PRO A 8 -16.78 -7.40 -5.68
N LYS A 9 -17.97 -8.02 -5.81
CA LYS A 9 -19.26 -7.31 -5.89
C LYS A 9 -19.56 -6.48 -4.64
N ILE A 10 -19.10 -6.95 -3.49
CA ILE A 10 -19.25 -6.30 -2.19
C ILE A 10 -17.86 -6.28 -1.55
N TYR A 11 -17.41 -5.10 -1.14
CA TYR A 11 -16.20 -4.92 -0.35
C TYR A 11 -16.44 -3.90 0.74
N LYS A 12 -15.64 -3.99 1.80
CA LYS A 12 -15.48 -2.94 2.80
C LYS A 12 -13.98 -2.61 2.90
N ALA A 13 -13.68 -1.48 3.50
CA ALA A 13 -12.32 -1.01 3.79
C ALA A 13 -12.29 -0.58 5.25
N VAL A 14 -12.53 -1.54 6.14
CA VAL A 14 -12.71 -1.29 7.58
C VAL A 14 -11.36 -1.22 8.29
N TYR A 15 -10.40 -2.03 7.84
CA TYR A 15 -9.14 -2.21 8.56
C TYR A 15 -8.04 -1.21 8.20
N GLY A 16 -8.28 -0.36 7.21
CA GLY A 16 -7.36 0.68 6.79
C GLY A 16 -8.06 2.02 6.68
N THR A 17 -7.33 3.09 6.96
CA THR A 17 -7.83 4.46 6.85
C THR A 17 -7.08 5.22 5.78
N ILE A 18 -7.72 6.21 5.15
CA ILE A 18 -7.03 7.15 4.28
C ILE A 18 -6.28 8.12 5.19
N TYR A 19 -4.96 8.11 5.10
CA TYR A 19 -4.09 8.98 5.86
C TYR A 19 -3.42 9.98 4.92
N ALA A 20 -3.59 11.26 5.20
CA ALA A 20 -2.92 12.34 4.51
C ALA A 20 -1.66 12.74 5.29
N CYS A 21 -0.53 12.83 4.60
CA CYS A 21 0.74 13.25 5.21
C CYS A 21 1.58 14.06 4.22
N ASP A 22 2.51 14.83 4.76
CA ASP A 22 3.43 15.66 3.97
C ASP A 22 4.66 14.85 3.54
N HIS A 23 4.42 13.68 2.91
CA HIS A 23 5.49 12.86 2.40
C HIS A 23 5.97 13.42 1.05
N PRO A 24 7.30 13.51 0.78
CA PRO A 24 7.84 14.15 -0.44
C PRO A 24 7.55 13.41 -1.76
N VAL A 25 6.72 12.35 -1.73
CA VAL A 25 6.45 11.47 -2.88
C VAL A 25 4.95 11.21 -3.08
N TYR A 26 4.15 11.33 -2.02
CA TYR A 26 2.71 11.10 -2.06
C TYR A 26 2.03 11.98 -1.01
N ALA A 27 0.80 12.39 -1.26
CA ALA A 27 0.02 13.17 -0.30
C ALA A 27 -0.92 12.29 0.55
N GLN A 28 -1.31 11.12 0.03
CA GLN A 28 -2.27 10.22 0.67
C GLN A 28 -1.83 8.76 0.53
N CYS A 29 -2.12 7.97 1.56
CA CYS A 29 -1.88 6.53 1.58
C CYS A 29 -2.98 5.80 2.37
N THR A 30 -3.04 4.47 2.24
CA THR A 30 -3.82 3.64 3.16
C THR A 30 -2.97 3.29 4.37
N LEU A 31 -3.38 3.72 5.55
CA LEU A 31 -2.72 3.43 6.81
C LEU A 31 -3.40 2.26 7.51
N TYR A 32 -2.64 1.19 7.77
CA TYR A 32 -3.00 0.16 8.75
C TYR A 32 -2.39 0.54 10.10
N GLN A 33 -3.17 0.51 11.16
CA GLN A 33 -2.72 0.84 12.50
C GLN A 33 -3.06 -0.28 13.47
N ILE A 34 -2.06 -0.74 14.23
CA ILE A 34 -2.21 -1.73 15.30
C ILE A 34 -1.48 -1.20 16.52
N GLY A 35 -2.25 -0.77 17.53
CA GLY A 35 -1.71 -0.09 18.71
C GLY A 35 -1.07 1.25 18.35
N ASP A 36 0.18 1.46 18.78
CA ASP A 36 0.96 2.68 18.54
C ASP A 36 1.83 2.63 17.26
N LYS A 37 1.76 1.51 16.52
CA LYS A 37 2.47 1.33 15.25
C LYS A 37 1.52 1.45 14.07
N GLY A 38 2.04 1.94 12.96
CA GLY A 38 1.34 1.98 11.69
C GLY A 38 2.22 1.55 10.52
N LEU A 39 1.56 1.21 9.42
CA LEU A 39 2.16 0.86 8.15
C LEU A 39 1.36 1.53 7.02
N ALA A 40 2.01 2.48 6.35
CA ALA A 40 1.45 3.17 5.19
C ALA A 40 1.63 2.30 3.95
N VAL A 41 0.56 2.10 3.19
CA VAL A 41 0.56 1.33 1.94
C VAL A 41 0.13 2.22 0.79
N ILE A 42 0.97 2.27 -0.24
CA ILE A 42 0.78 3.09 -1.42
C ILE A 42 0.73 2.26 -2.69
N GLN A 43 -0.02 2.75 -3.68
CA GLN A 43 -0.11 2.17 -5.01
C GLN A 43 0.25 3.20 -6.06
N GLN A 44 1.16 2.82 -6.96
CA GLN A 44 1.45 3.65 -8.12
C GLN A 44 0.29 3.58 -9.11
N ARG A 45 -0.19 4.74 -9.56
CA ARG A 45 -1.18 4.92 -10.62
C ARG A 45 -0.50 5.46 -11.87
N TYR A 46 -1.13 5.25 -13.02
CA TYR A 46 -0.64 5.70 -14.31
C TYR A 46 -1.81 6.19 -15.16
N SER A 47 -1.67 7.39 -15.72
CA SER A 47 -2.61 7.93 -16.72
C SER A 47 -2.04 7.69 -18.12
N LYS A 48 -2.81 7.00 -18.97
CA LYS A 48 -2.44 6.79 -20.37
C LYS A 48 -2.48 8.07 -21.19
N ASP A 49 -3.34 9.01 -20.81
CA ASP A 49 -3.58 10.26 -21.55
C ASP A 49 -2.45 11.25 -21.30
N THR A 50 -2.12 11.49 -20.03
CA THR A 50 -1.07 12.45 -19.64
C THR A 50 0.32 11.83 -19.53
N LYS A 51 0.42 10.49 -19.60
CA LYS A 51 1.64 9.70 -19.37
C LYS A 51 2.26 9.89 -17.98
N GLN A 52 1.52 10.47 -17.04
CA GLN A 52 2.01 10.72 -15.68
C GLN A 52 1.83 9.51 -14.78
N THR A 53 2.72 9.39 -13.79
CA THR A 53 2.58 8.44 -12.69
C THR A 53 2.60 9.16 -11.36
N TRP A 54 1.83 8.67 -10.41
CA TRP A 54 1.78 9.20 -9.05
C TRP A 54 1.49 8.05 -8.07
N TRP A 55 1.68 8.32 -6.78
CA TRP A 55 1.41 7.37 -5.71
C TRP A 55 0.18 7.83 -4.93
N ASN A 56 -0.70 6.90 -4.60
CA ASN A 56 -1.91 7.18 -3.80
C ASN A 56 -2.25 6.00 -2.89
N GLU A 57 -3.37 6.09 -2.19
CA GLU A 57 -3.99 4.96 -1.48
C GLU A 57 -4.25 3.75 -2.40
N ILE A 58 -4.29 2.58 -1.78
CA ILE A 58 -4.61 1.35 -2.50
C ILE A 58 -6.10 1.27 -2.79
N ASP A 59 -6.46 0.40 -3.72
CA ASP A 59 -7.86 0.15 -4.02
C ASP A 59 -8.63 -0.37 -2.78
N PRO A 60 -9.83 0.19 -2.46
CA PRO A 60 -10.55 -0.14 -1.23
C PRO A 60 -10.83 -1.63 -1.00
N TRP A 61 -11.06 -2.41 -2.05
CA TRP A 61 -11.32 -3.85 -1.93
C TRP A 61 -10.09 -4.68 -1.56
N LEU A 62 -8.89 -4.12 -1.68
CA LEU A 62 -7.67 -4.77 -1.21
C LEU A 62 -7.43 -4.52 0.28
N VAL A 63 -8.05 -3.50 0.86
CA VAL A 63 -7.76 -3.08 2.24
C VAL A 63 -8.00 -4.23 3.22
N ASP A 64 -9.23 -4.76 3.21
CA ASP A 64 -9.60 -5.85 4.10
C ASP A 64 -8.92 -7.16 3.67
N ALA A 65 -8.73 -7.38 2.36
CA ALA A 65 -8.10 -8.59 1.84
C ALA A 65 -6.64 -8.74 2.29
N LEU A 66 -5.90 -7.62 2.35
CA LEU A 66 -4.53 -7.62 2.85
C LEU A 66 -4.51 -7.82 4.36
N TYR A 67 -5.33 -7.09 5.11
CA TYR A 67 -5.32 -7.15 6.57
C TYR A 67 -5.72 -8.54 7.10
N LEU A 68 -6.71 -9.17 6.49
CA LEU A 68 -7.21 -10.49 6.89
C LEU A 68 -6.31 -11.65 6.44
N HIS A 69 -5.24 -11.37 5.68
CA HIS A 69 -4.33 -12.41 5.22
C HIS A 69 -3.53 -12.99 6.41
N PRO A 70 -3.38 -14.32 6.55
CA PRO A 70 -2.68 -14.93 7.69
C PRO A 70 -1.26 -14.37 7.93
N ASN A 71 -0.53 -14.08 6.85
CA ASN A 71 0.84 -13.56 6.91
C ASN A 71 0.92 -12.04 7.11
N PHE A 72 -0.21 -11.33 7.20
CA PHE A 72 -0.21 -9.87 7.33
C PHE A 72 0.36 -9.41 8.65
N ILE A 73 0.00 -10.05 9.76
CA ILE A 73 0.45 -9.67 11.10
C ILE A 73 1.98 -9.79 11.21
N GLU A 74 2.56 -10.87 10.68
CA GLU A 74 4.01 -11.07 10.65
C GLU A 74 4.70 -9.97 9.83
N PHE A 75 4.18 -9.69 8.63
CA PHE A 75 4.69 -8.62 7.78
C PHE A 75 4.57 -7.23 8.43
N PHE A 76 3.44 -6.96 9.08
CA PHE A 76 3.19 -5.72 9.80
C PHE A 76 4.16 -5.57 10.99
N ASN A 77 4.43 -6.64 11.73
CA ASN A 77 5.37 -6.58 12.85
C ASN A 77 6.82 -6.34 12.40
N GLU A 78 7.20 -6.86 11.22
CA GLU A 78 8.53 -6.61 10.63
C GLU A 78 8.68 -5.18 10.08
N ARG A 79 7.63 -4.64 9.44
CA ARG A 79 7.70 -3.39 8.65
C ARG A 79 7.03 -2.18 9.28
N GLY A 80 6.02 -2.41 10.11
CA GLY A 80 5.26 -1.38 10.80
C GLY A 80 6.06 -0.78 11.95
N GLY A 81 5.77 0.48 12.26
CA GLY A 81 6.54 1.22 13.25
C GLY A 81 5.83 2.49 13.68
N LYS A 82 6.46 3.20 14.62
CA LYS A 82 5.98 4.52 15.06
C LYS A 82 6.16 5.54 13.95
N PRO A 83 5.28 6.54 13.85
CA PRO A 83 5.48 7.62 12.90
C PRO A 83 6.70 8.43 13.31
N LYS A 84 7.49 8.83 12.33
CA LYS A 84 8.59 9.80 12.48
C LYS A 84 8.18 11.06 11.73
N ASP A 85 8.11 12.19 12.43
CA ASP A 85 7.67 13.47 11.85
C ASP A 85 6.29 13.39 11.17
N GLY A 86 5.37 12.59 11.74
CA GLY A 86 4.04 12.36 11.18
C GLY A 86 4.00 11.41 9.97
N ILE A 87 5.13 10.80 9.60
CA ILE A 87 5.25 9.85 8.49
C ILE A 87 5.42 8.44 9.05
N TYR A 88 4.53 7.53 8.66
CA TYR A 88 4.64 6.11 9.00
C TYR A 88 5.57 5.38 8.03
N PRO A 89 6.20 4.26 8.46
CA PRO A 89 6.89 3.35 7.55
C PRO A 89 6.01 3.02 6.34
N THR A 90 6.55 3.18 5.14
CA THR A 90 5.79 3.10 3.90
C THR A 90 6.23 1.90 3.07
N VAL A 91 5.26 1.18 2.52
CA VAL A 91 5.47 0.09 1.56
C VAL A 91 4.56 0.24 0.34
N SER A 92 5.01 -0.25 -0.80
CA SER A 92 4.16 -0.36 -1.99
C SER A 92 3.26 -1.59 -1.91
N ILE A 93 2.11 -1.53 -2.57
CA ILE A 93 1.19 -2.68 -2.72
C ILE A 93 1.92 -3.92 -3.28
N ARG A 94 2.89 -3.73 -4.18
CA ARG A 94 3.66 -4.85 -4.75
C ARG A 94 4.54 -5.54 -3.71
N GLN A 95 5.17 -4.80 -2.79
CA GLN A 95 6.01 -5.36 -1.73
C GLN A 95 5.19 -6.21 -0.77
N ILE A 96 4.05 -5.70 -0.31
CA ILE A 96 3.17 -6.45 0.58
C ILE A 96 2.58 -7.67 -0.12
N MET A 97 2.10 -7.53 -1.36
CA MET A 97 1.57 -8.68 -2.12
C MET A 97 2.61 -9.78 -2.28
N TRP A 98 3.87 -9.42 -2.56
CA TRP A 98 4.96 -10.41 -2.64
C TRP A 98 5.22 -11.11 -1.30
N ALA A 99 5.26 -10.36 -0.19
CA ALA A 99 5.45 -10.94 1.15
C ALA A 99 4.28 -11.85 1.58
N LEU A 100 3.05 -11.49 1.22
CA LEU A 100 1.85 -12.30 1.47
C LEU A 100 1.70 -13.47 0.49
N LYS A 101 2.64 -13.68 -0.45
CA LYS A 101 2.55 -14.69 -1.52
C LYS A 101 1.31 -14.51 -2.42
N MET A 102 0.77 -13.29 -2.49
CA MET A 102 -0.27 -12.89 -3.44
C MET A 102 0.41 -12.45 -4.73
N LYS A 103 0.35 -13.27 -5.79
CA LYS A 103 1.11 -13.00 -7.03
C LYS A 103 0.71 -11.65 -7.67
N PRO A 104 1.60 -10.63 -7.72
CA PRO A 104 1.34 -9.42 -8.47
C PRO A 104 1.53 -9.68 -9.97
N ILE A 105 0.89 -8.88 -10.84
CA ILE A 105 1.06 -9.00 -12.30
C ILE A 105 2.50 -8.62 -12.68
N GLN A 106 2.98 -9.13 -13.82
CA GLN A 106 4.27 -8.72 -14.39
C GLN A 106 4.34 -7.19 -14.53
N LYS A 107 5.48 -6.62 -14.14
CA LYS A 107 5.73 -5.18 -14.20
C LYS A 107 5.68 -4.68 -15.63
N GLU A 108 5.03 -3.54 -15.83
CA GLU A 108 5.13 -2.76 -17.06
C GLU A 108 6.32 -1.78 -17.00
N ARG A 109 6.74 -1.27 -18.16
CA ARG A 109 7.86 -0.33 -18.27
C ARG A 109 7.66 0.98 -17.48
N TRP A 110 6.41 1.38 -17.24
CA TRP A 110 6.05 2.56 -16.47
C TRP A 110 5.94 2.31 -14.96
N GLU A 111 6.02 1.06 -14.49
CA GLU A 111 5.96 0.74 -13.06
C GLU A 111 7.34 0.92 -12.38
N THR A 112 7.42 1.92 -11.49
CA THR A 112 8.62 2.21 -10.69
C THR A 112 8.63 1.40 -9.40
N ASN A 113 9.83 1.10 -8.89
CA ASN A 113 9.99 0.53 -7.55
C ASN A 113 9.97 1.64 -6.50
N PHE A 114 9.36 1.36 -5.35
CA PHE A 114 9.46 2.19 -4.16
C PHE A 114 10.35 1.49 -3.14
N ASP A 115 11.66 1.79 -3.17
CA ASP A 115 12.66 1.13 -2.32
C ASP A 115 13.06 1.96 -1.09
N ARG A 116 12.34 3.05 -0.80
CA ARG A 116 12.65 3.90 0.37
C ARG A 116 12.03 3.29 1.62
N ARG A 117 12.78 2.37 2.25
CA ARG A 117 12.48 1.80 3.58
C ARG A 117 12.41 2.87 4.69
N LEU A 118 12.96 4.06 4.45
CA LEU A 118 13.08 5.16 5.38
C LEU A 118 12.94 6.48 4.62
N ILE A 119 11.93 7.26 4.95
CA ILE A 119 12.08 8.71 5.10
C ILE A 119 11.88 8.96 6.60
#